data_AF-A0A5D6XIX7-F1
#
_entry.id   AF-A0A5D6XIX7-F1
#
_cell.length_a   1.000
_cell.length_b   1.000
_cell.length_c   1.000
_cell.angle_alpha   90.00
_cell.angle_beta   90.00
_cell.angle_gamma   90.00
#
_symmetry.space_group_name_H-M   'P 1'
#
loop_
_entity.id
_entity.type
_entity.pdbx_description
1 polymer ?
#
loop_
_entity_poly.entity_id
_entity_poly.type
_entity_poly.pdbx_seq_one_letter_code
_entity_poly.pdbx_strand_id
1 'polypeptide(L)'
;MMREVFETFLTDPIHVNEDIYALWLEGHNASDALAIRLRTPIDLPVLGDEQKLQELLWRDTVDQYRLYEKLEHYLMQPSLFRSQLLFQIPPIQQHYMIERYYSLDGQVGRWLVGKKLSAKLQKDLDEISDQAQRTLKSCRRQLENLSRMYSAMEDRAYHGVSCKAISELYLISDKLASKYACVMFLQHARLEIHPTHRVTGFLSWEDLLFFAAVLMVHWIPQRTQLPQLARGRGATWSASGDGAAPQSPSPSPHKSRGELEPPAGLVSVVENGAEIGLRFGADWPSLGFLQERLHPLCVRATYGLDLGTRLTNSLRDLKAHLINDAETLAVYRREVMARLEQLYPTPELRELSVKLYLVVHGLLTIGAGLSQPKELKDLLANLISMIARVLKDCRVQATQLNDVFSALIDALAALDVWYLHAEETRDVLLASWERFLSVCRVLLLTMYARIE
;
A
#
# COMPACT_ATOMS: atom_id res chain seq x y z
N MET A 1 9.84 64.14 -0.81
CA MET A 1 10.63 63.13 -1.55
C MET A 1 9.79 61.86 -1.58
N MET A 2 8.91 61.69 -2.57
CA MET A 2 8.10 60.47 -2.71
C MET A 2 8.76 59.63 -3.80
N ARG A 3 9.45 58.56 -3.38
CA ARG A 3 9.95 57.50 -4.26
C ARG A 3 9.31 56.20 -3.78
N GLU A 4 8.12 55.95 -4.29
CA GLU A 4 7.66 54.59 -4.51
C GLU A 4 7.24 54.52 -5.98
N VAL A 5 8.11 53.94 -6.78
CA VAL A 5 7.79 53.52 -8.15
C VAL A 5 7.66 52.02 -8.06
N PHE A 6 6.44 51.53 -7.93
CA PHE A 6 6.15 50.13 -8.18
C PHE A 6 5.62 50.02 -9.61
N GLU A 7 6.32 49.25 -10.44
CA GLU A 7 5.80 48.82 -11.73
C GLU A 7 4.89 47.61 -11.50
N THR A 8 3.60 47.79 -11.75
CA THR A 8 2.60 46.70 -11.72
C THR A 8 2.44 46.15 -13.13
N PHE A 9 2.86 44.91 -13.35
CA PHE A 9 2.63 44.18 -14.59
C PHE A 9 1.37 43.33 -14.42
N LEU A 10 0.29 43.70 -15.10
CA LEU A 10 -0.96 42.95 -15.17
C LEU A 10 -0.94 42.10 -16.44
N THR A 11 -0.72 40.80 -16.28
CA THR A 11 -0.98 39.82 -17.34
C THR A 11 -2.34 39.20 -17.12
N ASP A 12 -2.98 38.78 -18.21
CA ASP A 12 -4.09 37.85 -18.09
C ASP A 12 -3.65 36.63 -17.26
N PRO A 13 -4.52 36.13 -16.36
CA PRO A 13 -4.21 34.94 -15.57
C PRO A 13 -3.90 33.80 -16.53
N ILE A 14 -2.82 33.08 -16.26
CA ILE A 14 -2.42 31.94 -17.08
C ILE A 14 -3.47 30.86 -16.89
N HIS A 15 -4.22 30.59 -17.95
CA HIS A 15 -5.17 29.50 -17.97
C HIS A 15 -4.47 28.21 -18.41
N VAL A 16 -4.31 27.26 -17.49
CA VAL A 16 -3.84 25.92 -17.84
C VAL A 16 -5.02 25.06 -18.26
N ASN A 17 -5.01 24.61 -19.52
CA ASN A 17 -6.01 23.67 -20.01
C ASN A 17 -5.68 22.23 -19.53
N GLU A 18 -6.54 21.66 -18.70
CA GLU A 18 -6.29 20.38 -18.04
C GLU A 18 -6.22 19.19 -19.01
N ASP A 19 -7.00 19.21 -20.09
CA ASP A 19 -7.04 18.13 -21.09
C ASP A 19 -5.75 18.13 -21.91
N ILE A 20 -5.30 19.31 -22.34
CA ILE A 20 -4.03 19.46 -23.06
C ILE A 20 -2.86 19.11 -22.16
N TYR A 21 -2.93 19.49 -20.88
CA TYR A 21 -1.93 19.10 -19.90
C TYR A 21 -1.84 17.58 -19.73
N ALA A 22 -2.97 16.88 -19.68
CA ALA A 22 -3.00 15.42 -19.62
C ALA A 22 -2.32 14.78 -20.84
N LEU A 23 -2.62 15.28 -22.06
CA LEU A 23 -1.99 14.80 -23.29
C LEU A 23 -0.46 15.05 -23.31
N TRP A 24 -0.02 16.19 -22.79
CA TRP A 24 1.40 16.50 -22.65
C TRP A 24 2.10 15.54 -21.67
N LEU A 25 1.46 15.22 -20.53
CA LEU A 25 1.96 14.25 -19.56
C LEU A 25 1.99 12.81 -20.11
N GLU A 26 1.03 12.47 -20.96
CA GLU A 26 0.99 11.21 -21.72
C GLU A 26 2.06 11.17 -22.80
N GLY A 27 2.71 12.30 -23.11
CA GLY A 27 3.85 12.39 -24.01
C GLY A 27 3.47 12.61 -25.48
N HIS A 28 2.21 12.92 -25.77
CA HIS A 28 1.78 13.33 -27.10
C HIS A 28 2.44 14.64 -27.50
N ASN A 29 2.79 14.80 -28.77
CA ASN A 29 3.26 16.09 -29.30
C ASN A 29 2.06 17.02 -29.57
N ALA A 30 2.32 18.31 -29.84
CA ALA A 30 1.26 19.29 -30.05
C ALA A 30 0.33 18.93 -31.24
N SER A 31 0.86 18.31 -32.30
CA SER A 31 0.09 17.90 -33.48
C SER A 31 -0.87 16.75 -33.16
N ASP A 32 -0.39 15.74 -32.42
CA ASP A 32 -1.22 14.63 -31.95
C ASP A 32 -2.31 15.12 -31.01
N ALA A 33 -1.96 16.04 -30.10
CA ALA A 33 -2.92 16.64 -29.18
C ALA A 33 -4.01 17.44 -29.92
N LEU A 34 -3.65 18.21 -30.96
CA LEU A 34 -4.62 18.88 -31.81
C LEU A 34 -5.56 17.87 -32.48
N ALA A 35 -5.02 16.79 -33.05
CA ALA A 35 -5.84 15.75 -33.69
C ALA A 35 -6.84 15.12 -32.73
N ILE A 36 -6.47 14.95 -31.46
CA ILE A 36 -7.37 14.47 -30.40
C ILE A 36 -8.43 15.53 -30.08
N ARG A 37 -8.02 16.80 -29.87
CA ARG A 37 -8.95 17.92 -29.59
C ARG A 37 -10.01 18.10 -30.67
N LEU A 38 -9.67 17.89 -31.94
CA LEU A 38 -10.60 18.00 -33.06
C LEU A 38 -11.63 16.86 -33.13
N ARG A 39 -11.34 15.71 -32.51
CA ARG A 39 -12.26 14.57 -32.43
C ARG A 39 -13.20 14.67 -31.25
N THR A 40 -12.83 15.44 -30.23
CA THR A 40 -13.68 15.71 -29.08
C THR A 40 -14.75 16.73 -29.48
N PRO A 41 -16.06 16.44 -29.31
CA PRO A 41 -17.09 17.42 -29.58
C PRO A 41 -16.93 18.60 -28.63
N ILE A 42 -16.65 19.78 -29.19
CA ILE A 42 -16.57 21.02 -28.43
C ILE A 42 -17.90 21.77 -28.64
N ASP A 43 -18.60 22.08 -27.55
CA ASP A 43 -19.71 23.04 -27.54
C ASP A 43 -19.14 24.45 -27.73
N LEU A 44 -18.74 24.76 -28.96
CA LEU A 44 -18.35 26.11 -29.35
C LEU A 44 -19.54 26.79 -30.05
N PRO A 45 -19.76 28.10 -29.81
CA PRO A 45 -20.66 28.86 -30.65
C PRO A 45 -20.17 28.70 -32.08
N VAL A 46 -21.07 28.34 -33.00
CA VAL A 46 -20.80 28.09 -34.41
C VAL A 46 -20.10 29.31 -35.03
N LEU A 47 -18.78 29.34 -34.95
CA LEU A 47 -17.94 30.11 -35.85
C LEU A 47 -18.08 29.38 -37.17
N GLY A 48 -18.80 29.98 -38.12
CA GLY A 48 -19.13 29.38 -39.41
C GLY A 48 -17.94 29.08 -40.33
N ASP A 49 -16.72 28.99 -39.78
CA ASP A 49 -15.48 28.70 -40.48
C ASP A 49 -14.66 27.66 -39.67
N GLU A 50 -14.83 26.38 -40.00
CA GLU A 50 -14.12 25.26 -39.39
C GLU A 50 -12.59 25.38 -39.51
N GLN A 51 -12.09 25.99 -40.59
CA GLN A 51 -10.65 26.15 -40.79
C GLN A 51 -10.06 27.15 -39.81
N LYS A 52 -10.75 28.27 -39.61
CA LYS A 52 -10.35 29.28 -38.64
C LYS A 52 -10.40 28.74 -37.21
N LEU A 53 -11.38 27.90 -36.89
CA LEU A 53 -11.44 27.23 -35.59
C LEU A 53 -10.25 26.28 -35.39
N GLN A 54 -9.92 25.46 -36.40
CA GLN A 54 -8.76 24.58 -36.36
C GLN A 54 -7.45 25.35 -36.13
N GLU A 55 -7.28 26.49 -36.81
CA GLU A 55 -6.10 27.33 -36.64
C GLU A 55 -6.00 27.93 -35.22
N LEU A 56 -7.11 28.39 -34.65
CA LEU A 56 -7.15 28.90 -33.28
C LEU A 56 -6.79 27.81 -32.26
N LEU A 57 -7.35 26.61 -32.43
CA LEU A 57 -7.05 25.46 -31.58
C LEU A 57 -5.58 25.04 -31.70
N TRP A 58 -5.00 25.09 -32.90
CA TRP A 58 -3.58 24.81 -33.11
C TRP A 58 -2.70 25.79 -32.33
N ARG A 59 -2.94 27.09 -32.49
CA ARG A 59 -2.16 28.14 -31.81
C ARG A 59 -2.25 28.01 -30.29
N ASP A 60 -3.47 27.82 -29.77
CA ASP A 60 -3.70 27.59 -28.34
C ASP A 60 -2.98 26.31 -27.84
N THR A 61 -3.05 25.20 -28.58
CA THR A 61 -2.34 23.95 -28.22
C THR A 61 -0.84 24.18 -28.14
N VAL A 62 -0.25 24.83 -29.14
CA VAL A 62 1.19 25.11 -29.19
C VAL A 62 1.62 26.02 -28.04
N ASP A 63 0.84 27.04 -27.72
CA ASP A 63 1.17 27.97 -26.64
C ASP A 63 1.06 27.30 -25.25
N GLN A 64 0.08 26.42 -25.04
CA GLN A 64 -0.02 25.59 -23.83
C GLN A 64 1.19 24.64 -23.69
N TYR A 65 1.63 24.01 -24.79
CA TYR A 65 2.82 23.16 -24.78
C TYR A 65 4.09 23.94 -24.42
N ARG A 66 4.28 25.14 -24.99
CA ARG A 66 5.40 26.04 -24.64
C ARG A 66 5.36 26.45 -23.17
N LEU A 67 4.17 26.69 -22.62
CA LEU A 67 4.00 26.95 -21.20
C LEU A 67 4.44 25.74 -20.37
N TYR A 68 3.98 24.53 -20.70
CA TYR A 68 4.32 23.33 -19.93
C TYR A 68 5.82 23.00 -19.96
N GLU A 69 6.49 23.21 -21.09
CA GLU A 69 7.95 23.07 -21.19
C GLU A 69 8.68 24.04 -20.25
N LYS A 70 8.20 25.27 -20.12
CA LYS A 70 8.76 26.24 -19.15
C LYS A 70 8.45 25.85 -17.69
N LEU A 71 7.28 25.25 -17.45
CA LEU A 71 6.85 24.82 -16.13
C LEU A 71 7.49 23.49 -15.68
N GLU A 72 8.01 22.68 -16.60
CA GLU A 72 8.51 21.34 -16.30
C GLU A 72 9.60 21.35 -15.22
N HIS A 73 10.57 22.27 -15.29
CA HIS A 73 11.60 22.40 -14.26
C HIS A 73 11.02 22.70 -12.87
N TYR A 74 9.95 23.49 -12.79
CA TYR A 74 9.25 23.78 -11.54
C TYR A 74 8.46 22.56 -11.05
N LEU A 75 7.81 21.81 -11.95
CA LEU A 75 7.10 20.57 -11.60
C LEU A 75 8.07 19.50 -11.07
N MET A 76 9.32 19.47 -11.54
CA MET A 76 10.35 18.59 -11.00
C MET A 76 10.77 18.94 -9.56
N GLN A 77 10.54 20.20 -9.14
CA GLN A 77 10.86 20.73 -7.81
C GLN A 77 9.66 21.52 -7.24
N PRO A 78 8.63 20.83 -6.69
CA PRO A 78 7.35 21.45 -6.32
C PRO A 78 7.45 22.67 -5.39
N SER A 79 8.46 22.72 -4.53
CA SER A 79 8.73 23.89 -3.69
C SER A 79 8.99 25.15 -4.50
N LEU A 80 9.74 25.05 -5.61
CA LEU A 80 9.98 26.17 -6.53
C LEU A 80 8.71 26.55 -7.29
N PHE A 81 7.88 25.57 -7.66
CA PHE A 81 6.61 25.86 -8.35
C PHE A 81 5.64 26.64 -7.47
N ARG A 82 5.67 26.40 -6.16
CA ARG A 82 4.86 27.15 -5.19
C ARG A 82 5.36 28.58 -4.97
N SER A 83 6.68 28.80 -5.00
CA SER A 83 7.29 30.10 -4.67
C SER A 83 7.52 31.02 -5.87
N GLN A 84 7.45 30.50 -7.10
CA GLN A 84 7.70 31.31 -8.30
C GLN A 84 6.63 32.39 -8.50
N LEU A 85 7.05 33.54 -9.07
CA LEU A 85 6.19 34.70 -9.32
C LEU A 85 6.02 35.01 -10.83
N LEU A 86 6.65 34.22 -11.70
CA LEU A 86 6.66 34.44 -13.16
C LEU A 86 5.34 34.03 -13.81
N PHE A 87 4.76 32.93 -13.33
CA PHE A 87 3.53 32.35 -13.84
C PHE A 87 2.46 32.48 -12.75
N GLN A 88 1.48 33.36 -12.97
CA GLN A 88 0.37 33.55 -12.04
C GLN A 88 -0.64 32.40 -12.17
N ILE A 89 -0.34 31.27 -11.52
CA ILE A 89 -1.19 30.06 -11.49
C ILE A 89 -1.79 29.92 -10.09
N PRO A 90 -3.12 29.81 -9.94
CA PRO A 90 -3.76 29.65 -8.64
C PRO A 90 -3.27 28.42 -7.85
N PRO A 91 -3.18 28.47 -6.51
CA PRO A 91 -2.67 27.36 -5.70
C PRO A 91 -3.39 26.02 -5.92
N ILE A 92 -4.71 26.06 -6.15
CA ILE A 92 -5.51 24.85 -6.43
C ILE A 92 -5.05 24.18 -7.74
N GLN A 93 -4.77 24.98 -8.77
CA GLN A 93 -4.31 24.50 -10.07
C GLN A 93 -2.84 24.06 -10.01
N GLN A 94 -2.00 24.73 -9.21
CA GLN A 94 -0.63 24.26 -8.94
C GLN A 94 -0.64 22.85 -8.32
N HIS A 95 -1.49 22.63 -7.30
CA HIS A 95 -1.61 21.33 -6.65
C HIS A 95 -2.11 20.26 -7.63
N TYR A 96 -3.13 20.57 -8.45
CA TYR A 96 -3.60 19.67 -9.51
C TYR A 96 -2.47 19.28 -10.46
N MET A 97 -1.70 20.27 -10.95
CA MET A 97 -0.60 20.02 -11.88
C MET A 97 0.49 19.15 -11.25
N ILE A 98 0.90 19.43 -10.01
CA ILE A 98 1.88 18.61 -9.27
C ILE A 98 1.35 17.18 -9.11
N GLU A 99 0.12 17.02 -8.63
CA GLU A 99 -0.49 15.70 -8.40
C GLU A 99 -0.53 14.86 -9.68
N ARG A 100 -0.87 15.48 -10.82
CA ARG A 100 -0.90 14.80 -12.12
C ARG A 100 0.50 14.54 -12.67
N TYR A 101 1.44 15.47 -12.49
CA TYR A 101 2.82 15.31 -12.92
C TYR A 101 3.51 14.12 -12.26
N TYR A 102 3.22 13.90 -10.98
CA TYR A 102 3.72 12.77 -10.17
C TYR A 102 2.81 11.54 -10.18
N SER A 103 1.72 11.54 -10.95
CA SER A 103 0.89 10.34 -11.04
C SER A 103 1.68 9.17 -11.66
N LEU A 104 1.54 7.99 -11.05
CA LEU A 104 2.19 6.75 -11.49
C LEU A 104 1.14 5.85 -12.15
N ASP A 105 1.34 5.54 -13.43
CA ASP A 105 0.55 4.56 -14.17
C ASP A 105 0.93 3.15 -13.68
N GLY A 106 -0.08 2.32 -13.40
CA GLY A 106 0.14 1.00 -12.83
C GLY A 106 0.86 0.03 -13.77
N GLN A 107 0.65 0.14 -15.09
CA GLN A 107 1.34 -0.70 -16.06
C GLN A 107 2.81 -0.30 -16.15
N VAL A 108 3.11 0.99 -16.18
CA VAL A 108 4.50 1.48 -16.14
C VAL A 108 5.16 1.08 -14.81
N GLY A 109 4.51 1.38 -13.68
CA GLY A 109 4.99 1.02 -12.34
C GLY A 109 5.30 -0.47 -12.20
N ARG A 110 4.47 -1.35 -12.78
CA ARG A 110 4.66 -2.80 -12.78
C ARG A 110 5.98 -3.24 -13.41
N TRP A 111 6.45 -2.53 -14.42
CA TRP A 111 7.72 -2.79 -15.12
C TRP A 111 8.91 -2.04 -14.50
N LEU A 112 8.67 -0.96 -13.76
CA LEU A 112 9.72 -0.21 -13.06
C LEU A 112 10.19 -0.90 -11.77
N VAL A 113 9.31 -1.63 -11.08
CA VAL A 113 9.60 -2.27 -9.80
C VAL A 113 10.22 -3.66 -9.97
N GLY A 114 11.08 -4.07 -9.04
CA GLY A 114 11.75 -5.39 -9.04
C GLY A 114 13.09 -5.41 -9.79
N LYS A 115 13.52 -4.26 -10.34
CA LYS A 115 14.88 -4.00 -10.82
C LYS A 115 15.48 -2.84 -10.04
N LYS A 116 16.81 -2.75 -9.99
CA LYS A 116 17.48 -1.58 -9.42
C LYS A 116 17.23 -0.36 -10.33
N LEU A 117 16.72 0.73 -9.76
CA LEU A 117 16.64 2.04 -10.42
C LEU A 117 18.06 2.48 -10.80
N SER A 118 18.43 2.27 -12.05
CA SER A 118 19.81 2.41 -12.53
C SER A 118 19.83 2.91 -13.96
N ALA A 119 20.98 3.40 -14.40
CA ALA A 119 21.19 3.79 -15.80
C ALA A 119 20.89 2.66 -16.80
N LYS A 120 20.93 1.38 -16.37
CA LYS A 120 20.51 0.25 -17.21
C LYS A 120 18.99 0.25 -17.43
N LEU A 121 18.20 0.45 -16.38
CA LEU A 121 16.74 0.54 -16.49
C LEU A 121 16.31 1.69 -17.42
N GLN A 122 17.08 2.78 -17.44
CA GLN A 122 16.86 3.89 -18.35
C GLN A 122 17.04 3.52 -19.83
N LYS A 123 17.93 2.56 -20.13
CA LYS A 123 18.13 2.02 -21.50
C LYS A 123 17.02 1.05 -21.91
N ASP A 124 16.45 0.34 -20.93
CA ASP A 124 15.35 -0.60 -21.15
C ASP A 124 13.99 0.12 -21.29
N LEU A 125 13.94 1.47 -21.23
CA LEU A 125 12.68 2.22 -21.27
C LEU A 125 11.89 2.06 -22.56
N ASP A 126 12.55 1.81 -23.69
CA ASP A 126 11.87 1.54 -24.97
C ASP A 126 11.05 0.24 -24.88
N GLU A 127 11.63 -0.82 -24.30
CA GLU A 127 10.91 -2.08 -24.04
C GLU A 127 9.74 -1.86 -23.07
N ILE A 128 9.96 -1.09 -22.00
CA ILE A 128 8.90 -0.78 -21.02
C ILE A 128 7.76 0.01 -21.67
N SER A 129 8.10 0.96 -22.55
CA SER A 129 7.14 1.75 -23.32
C SER A 129 6.23 0.85 -24.16
N ASP A 130 6.83 -0.10 -24.88
CA ASP A 130 6.11 -1.07 -25.71
C ASP A 130 5.25 -2.01 -24.86
N GLN A 131 5.78 -2.54 -23.75
CA GLN A 131 5.04 -3.47 -22.91
C GLN A 131 3.87 -2.82 -22.14
N ALA A 132 4.06 -1.60 -21.66
CA ALA A 132 3.04 -0.86 -20.93
C ALA A 132 2.04 -0.13 -21.84
N GLN A 133 2.29 -0.11 -23.16
CA GLN A 133 1.47 0.63 -24.15
C GLN A 133 1.31 2.10 -23.74
N ARG A 134 2.45 2.73 -23.43
CA ARG A 134 2.57 4.15 -23.09
C ARG A 134 3.68 4.77 -23.93
N THR A 135 3.71 6.10 -24.02
CA THR A 135 4.80 6.76 -24.73
C THR A 135 6.10 6.69 -23.92
N LEU A 136 7.22 6.71 -24.63
CA LEU A 136 8.55 6.75 -24.02
C LEU A 136 8.73 8.00 -23.14
N LYS A 137 8.19 9.15 -23.57
CA LYS A 137 8.26 10.41 -22.79
C LYS A 137 7.53 10.28 -21.45
N SER A 138 6.34 9.67 -21.43
CA SER A 138 5.60 9.41 -20.19
C SER A 138 6.33 8.42 -19.28
N CYS A 139 6.86 7.33 -19.84
CA CYS A 139 7.63 6.34 -19.06
C CYS A 139 8.89 6.96 -18.43
N ARG A 140 9.62 7.78 -19.19
CA ARG A 140 10.80 8.50 -18.71
C ARG A 140 10.47 9.43 -17.55
N ARG A 141 9.44 10.27 -17.68
CA ARG A 141 8.96 11.14 -16.59
C ARG A 141 8.66 10.35 -15.32
N GLN A 142 7.95 9.23 -15.43
CA GLN A 142 7.59 8.39 -14.29
C GLN A 142 8.81 7.75 -13.61
N LEU A 143 9.78 7.25 -14.39
CA LEU A 143 11.04 6.74 -13.85
C LEU A 143 11.84 7.84 -13.15
N GLU A 144 11.94 9.03 -13.74
CA GLU A 144 12.67 10.16 -13.16
C GLU A 144 12.01 10.68 -11.88
N ASN A 145 10.67 10.77 -11.86
CA ASN A 145 9.89 11.06 -10.65
C ASN A 145 10.22 10.05 -9.54
N LEU A 146 10.13 8.75 -9.85
CA LEU A 146 10.39 7.69 -8.89
C LEU A 146 11.84 7.72 -8.39
N SER A 147 12.81 7.93 -9.29
CA SER A 147 14.24 8.01 -8.95
C SER A 147 14.53 9.20 -8.04
N ARG A 148 13.97 10.38 -8.34
CA ARG A 148 14.10 11.56 -7.49
C ARG A 148 13.53 11.32 -6.09
N MET A 149 12.34 10.72 -5.98
CA MET A 149 11.75 10.39 -4.69
C MET A 149 12.60 9.39 -3.91
N TYR A 150 13.07 8.33 -4.57
CA TYR A 150 13.90 7.32 -3.95
C TYR A 150 15.20 7.93 -3.41
N SER A 151 15.94 8.69 -4.22
CA SER A 151 17.18 9.36 -3.79
C SER A 151 16.94 10.32 -2.62
N ALA A 152 15.90 11.16 -2.70
CA ALA A 152 15.60 12.12 -1.63
C ALA A 152 15.27 11.46 -0.27
N MET A 153 14.73 10.25 -0.29
CA MET A 153 14.40 9.49 0.92
C MET A 153 15.56 8.61 1.40
N GLU A 154 16.36 8.09 0.49
CA GLU A 154 17.62 7.40 0.78
C GLU A 154 18.60 8.34 1.50
N ASP A 155 18.69 9.60 1.05
CA ASP A 155 19.48 10.66 1.70
C ASP A 155 19.01 10.95 3.14
N ARG A 156 17.73 10.67 3.44
CA ARG A 156 17.13 10.80 4.78
C ARG A 156 17.16 9.50 5.58
N ALA A 157 17.85 8.47 5.08
CA ALA A 157 17.90 7.13 5.64
C ALA A 157 16.51 6.56 5.97
N TYR A 158 15.49 6.94 5.19
CA TYR A 158 14.09 6.57 5.43
C TYR A 158 13.58 6.87 6.84
N HIS A 159 14.16 7.83 7.55
CA HIS A 159 13.76 8.12 8.92
C HIS A 159 12.42 8.87 8.97
N GLY A 160 11.57 8.49 9.93
CA GLY A 160 10.28 9.15 10.15
C GLY A 160 9.11 8.47 9.43
N VAL A 161 8.01 9.21 9.29
CA VAL A 161 6.81 8.71 8.59
C VAL A 161 6.98 8.95 7.10
N SER A 162 7.19 7.87 6.32
CA SER A 162 7.53 7.93 4.89
C SER A 162 6.49 8.70 4.07
N CYS A 163 5.20 8.40 4.25
CA CYS A 163 4.12 9.10 3.54
C CYS A 163 4.14 10.62 3.80
N LYS A 164 4.30 11.01 5.07
CA LYS A 164 4.35 12.43 5.45
C LYS A 164 5.56 13.12 4.82
N ALA A 165 6.74 12.51 4.91
CA ALA A 165 7.96 13.07 4.32
C ALA A 165 7.81 13.28 2.80
N ILE A 166 7.26 12.31 2.07
CA ILE A 166 7.01 12.41 0.64
C ILE A 166 5.99 13.53 0.33
N SER A 167 4.87 13.57 1.04
CA SER A 167 3.82 14.58 0.84
C SER A 167 4.34 16.01 1.05
N GLU A 168 5.17 16.22 2.07
CA GLU A 168 5.71 17.55 2.41
C GLU A 168 6.80 17.99 1.43
N LEU A 169 7.63 17.05 0.94
CA LEU A 169 8.70 17.36 0.00
C LEU A 169 8.20 17.66 -1.41
N TYR A 170 7.22 16.87 -1.86
CA TYR A 170 6.72 16.92 -3.24
C TYR A 170 5.37 17.61 -3.38
N LEU A 171 4.77 18.08 -2.28
CA LEU A 171 3.49 18.80 -2.27
C LEU A 171 2.34 18.02 -2.95
N ILE A 172 2.41 16.69 -2.89
CA ILE A 172 1.40 15.75 -3.40
C ILE A 172 0.45 15.31 -2.28
N SER A 173 -0.70 14.78 -2.67
CA SER A 173 -1.68 14.24 -1.72
C SER A 173 -1.16 13.04 -0.93
N ASP A 174 -1.71 12.81 0.26
CA ASP A 174 -1.44 11.61 1.06
C ASP A 174 -1.77 10.32 0.28
N LYS A 175 -2.75 10.37 -0.63
CA LYS A 175 -3.14 9.22 -1.46
C LYS A 175 -2.01 8.83 -2.41
N LEU A 176 -1.42 9.80 -3.10
CA LEU A 176 -0.31 9.56 -4.01
C LEU A 176 0.99 9.26 -3.24
N ALA A 177 1.25 10.00 -2.15
CA ALA A 177 2.40 9.76 -1.28
C ALA A 177 2.39 8.34 -0.67
N SER A 178 1.22 7.84 -0.29
CA SER A 178 1.07 6.47 0.21
C SER A 178 1.35 5.42 -0.87
N LYS A 179 0.93 5.65 -2.12
CA LYS A 179 1.30 4.77 -3.25
C LYS A 179 2.82 4.75 -3.45
N TYR A 180 3.46 5.91 -3.41
CA TYR A 180 4.91 5.99 -3.48
C TYR A 180 5.60 5.29 -2.31
N ALA A 181 5.08 5.42 -1.08
CA ALA A 181 5.62 4.71 0.08
C ALA A 181 5.58 3.18 -0.10
N CYS A 182 4.49 2.63 -0.66
CA CYS A 182 4.42 1.21 -1.02
C CYS A 182 5.49 0.84 -2.05
N VAL A 183 5.64 1.61 -3.13
CA VAL A 183 6.64 1.35 -4.17
C VAL A 183 8.06 1.42 -3.62
N MET A 184 8.33 2.39 -2.75
CA MET A 184 9.60 2.54 -2.06
C MET A 184 9.91 1.37 -1.15
N PHE A 185 8.92 0.87 -0.40
CA PHE A 185 9.07 -0.34 0.38
C PHE A 185 9.44 -1.54 -0.50
N LEU A 186 8.73 -1.75 -1.61
CA LEU A 186 9.03 -2.84 -2.56
C LEU A 186 10.47 -2.74 -3.10
N GLN A 187 10.94 -1.52 -3.38
CA GLN A 187 12.29 -1.26 -3.87
C GLN A 187 13.37 -1.43 -2.78
N HIS A 188 13.11 -0.96 -1.57
CA HIS A 188 13.99 -1.08 -0.40
C HIS A 188 14.15 -2.54 0.04
N ALA A 189 13.04 -3.28 0.07
CA ALA A 189 12.99 -4.72 0.33
C ALA A 189 13.62 -5.56 -0.79
N ARG A 190 13.84 -4.97 -1.97
CA ARG A 190 14.39 -5.60 -3.18
C ARG A 190 13.63 -6.86 -3.60
N LEU A 191 12.31 -6.87 -3.43
CA LEU A 191 11.49 -8.05 -3.76
C LEU A 191 11.69 -8.49 -5.21
N GLU A 192 11.84 -9.79 -5.42
CA GLU A 192 11.94 -10.39 -6.76
C GLU A 192 10.53 -10.48 -7.37
N ILE A 193 10.02 -9.34 -7.87
CA ILE A 193 8.62 -9.19 -8.36
C ILE A 193 8.53 -8.68 -9.80
N HIS A 194 9.65 -8.55 -10.52
CA HIS A 194 9.64 -8.09 -11.91
C HIS A 194 8.76 -9.01 -12.80
N PRO A 195 8.07 -8.50 -13.85
CA PRO A 195 7.19 -9.31 -14.70
C PRO A 195 7.86 -10.55 -15.32
N THR A 196 9.16 -10.45 -15.60
CA THR A 196 9.95 -11.57 -16.15
C THR A 196 10.39 -12.60 -15.11
N HIS A 197 10.08 -12.39 -13.83
CA HIS A 197 10.45 -13.34 -12.79
C HIS A 197 9.59 -14.60 -12.89
N ARG A 198 10.23 -15.77 -12.89
CA ARG A 198 9.56 -17.05 -13.21
C ARG A 198 8.47 -17.44 -12.22
N VAL A 199 8.62 -17.05 -10.95
CA VAL A 199 7.74 -17.52 -9.87
C VAL A 199 6.70 -16.47 -9.48
N THR A 200 7.00 -15.19 -9.62
CA THR A 200 6.16 -14.08 -9.13
C THR A 200 5.75 -13.11 -10.24
N GLY A 201 6.19 -13.34 -11.48
CA GLY A 201 5.91 -12.47 -12.63
C GLY A 201 4.42 -12.32 -12.93
N PHE A 202 3.61 -13.32 -12.57
CA PHE A 202 2.15 -13.31 -12.76
C PHE A 202 1.40 -12.29 -11.87
N LEU A 203 2.06 -11.73 -10.84
CA LEU A 203 1.43 -10.77 -9.93
C LEU A 203 1.11 -9.47 -10.68
N SER A 204 -0.09 -8.94 -10.49
CA SER A 204 -0.54 -7.67 -11.07
C SER A 204 -0.04 -6.47 -10.25
N TRP A 205 -0.19 -5.26 -10.80
CA TRP A 205 0.12 -4.03 -10.05
C TRP A 205 -0.70 -3.88 -8.76
N GLU A 206 -1.99 -4.21 -8.83
CA GLU A 206 -2.91 -4.20 -7.69
C GLU A 206 -2.45 -5.19 -6.60
N ASP A 207 -2.02 -6.39 -6.99
CA ASP A 207 -1.47 -7.39 -6.04
C ASP A 207 -0.24 -6.83 -5.31
N LEU A 208 0.68 -6.18 -6.03
CA LEU A 208 1.90 -5.63 -5.45
C LEU A 208 1.63 -4.50 -4.46
N LEU A 209 0.69 -3.60 -4.78
CA LEU A 209 0.27 -2.54 -3.86
C LEU A 209 -0.46 -3.09 -2.64
N PHE A 210 -1.32 -4.09 -2.83
CA PHE A 210 -1.99 -4.79 -1.73
C PHE A 210 -0.99 -5.49 -0.82
N PHE A 211 -0.02 -6.22 -1.39
CA PHE A 211 1.02 -6.91 -0.62
C PHE A 211 1.90 -5.93 0.14
N ALA A 212 2.33 -4.83 -0.50
CA ALA A 212 3.06 -3.78 0.18
C ALA A 212 2.26 -3.21 1.36
N ALA A 213 0.98 -2.89 1.15
CA ALA A 213 0.12 -2.37 2.22
C ALA A 213 0.01 -3.35 3.40
N VAL A 214 -0.27 -4.64 3.13
CA VAL A 214 -0.36 -5.69 4.16
C VAL A 214 0.96 -5.82 4.92
N LEU A 215 2.09 -5.92 4.21
CA LEU A 215 3.41 -6.07 4.83
C LEU A 215 3.76 -4.85 5.68
N MET A 216 3.57 -3.65 5.14
CA MET A 216 3.92 -2.41 5.83
C MET A 216 3.05 -2.18 7.06
N VAL A 217 1.73 -2.35 6.95
CA VAL A 217 0.79 -2.13 8.07
C VAL A 217 1.07 -3.09 9.23
N HIS A 218 1.44 -4.34 8.93
CA HIS A 218 1.56 -5.38 9.96
C HIS A 218 2.99 -5.62 10.45
N TRP A 219 4.00 -5.51 9.59
CA TRP A 219 5.38 -5.86 9.94
C TRP A 219 6.29 -4.65 10.19
N ILE A 220 5.90 -3.44 9.76
CA ILE A 220 6.66 -2.21 10.05
C ILE A 220 6.04 -1.52 11.27
N PRO A 221 6.85 -0.94 12.18
CA PRO A 221 6.34 -0.12 13.27
C PRO A 221 5.45 1.02 12.77
N GLN A 222 4.26 1.20 13.35
CA GLN A 222 3.45 2.38 13.09
C GLN A 222 3.77 3.46 14.12
N ARG A 223 3.67 4.72 13.70
CA ARG A 223 3.64 5.83 14.64
C ARG A 223 2.41 5.68 15.53
N THR A 224 2.62 5.61 16.84
CA THR A 224 1.54 5.66 17.83
C THR A 224 0.74 6.93 17.58
N GLN A 225 -0.47 6.80 17.03
CA GLN A 225 -1.42 7.89 17.10
C GLN A 225 -1.78 8.01 18.58
N LEU A 226 -1.36 9.08 19.25
CA LEU A 226 -2.05 9.51 20.46
C LEU A 226 -3.54 9.53 20.10
N PRO A 227 -4.43 8.89 20.88
CA PRO A 227 -5.86 8.99 20.65
C PRO A 227 -6.17 10.46 20.45
N GLN A 228 -6.69 10.82 19.27
CA GLN A 228 -7.14 12.18 19.04
C GLN A 228 -8.15 12.46 20.15
N LEU A 229 -7.76 13.28 21.12
CA LEU A 229 -8.68 13.91 22.06
C LEU A 229 -9.85 14.37 21.20
N ALA A 230 -11.01 13.78 21.47
CA ALA A 230 -12.26 14.10 20.81
C ALA A 230 -12.28 15.61 20.60
N ARG A 231 -12.18 16.05 19.33
CA ARG A 231 -12.51 17.42 18.96
C ARG A 231 -14.01 17.56 19.13
N GLY A 232 -14.44 17.63 20.39
CA GLY A 232 -15.72 18.14 20.81
C GLY A 232 -15.74 19.60 20.46
N ARG A 233 -16.51 19.90 19.42
CA ARG A 233 -17.01 21.25 19.15
C ARG A 233 -17.76 21.74 20.40
N GLY A 234 -17.52 23.00 20.78
CA GLY A 234 -18.46 23.79 21.55
C GLY A 234 -18.21 23.90 23.05
N ALA A 235 -17.10 24.53 23.46
CA ALA A 235 -17.08 25.24 24.73
C ALA A 235 -17.70 26.63 24.53
N THR A 236 -19.04 26.69 24.48
CA THR A 236 -19.75 27.95 24.73
C THR A 236 -19.71 28.23 26.22
N TRP A 237 -19.12 29.37 26.56
CA TRP A 237 -19.23 29.99 27.87
C TRP A 237 -20.71 30.14 28.27
N SER A 238 -21.05 29.72 29.48
CA SER A 238 -22.03 30.42 30.31
C SER A 238 -21.76 30.14 31.78
N ALA A 239 -21.66 31.23 32.54
CA ALA A 239 -21.55 31.24 33.98
C ALA A 239 -22.95 31.23 34.62
N SER A 240 -22.99 30.73 35.86
CA SER A 240 -23.98 30.98 36.94
C SER A 240 -25.44 30.51 36.79
N GLY A 241 -25.93 29.83 37.82
CA GLY A 241 -27.37 29.87 38.19
C GLY A 241 -27.96 28.57 38.74
N ASP A 242 -27.93 28.43 40.08
CA ASP A 242 -28.83 27.73 41.00
C ASP A 242 -30.02 26.87 40.51
N GLY A 243 -30.23 25.74 41.22
CA GLY A 243 -31.54 25.47 41.82
C GLY A 243 -32.42 24.34 41.27
N ALA A 244 -32.57 23.30 42.10
CA ALA A 244 -33.77 22.48 42.35
C ALA A 244 -34.31 21.49 41.26
N ALA A 245 -34.36 20.22 41.68
CA ALA A 245 -35.24 19.17 41.15
C ALA A 245 -36.72 19.43 41.53
N PRO A 246 -37.69 18.77 40.87
CA PRO A 246 -38.24 17.54 41.47
C PRO A 246 -38.70 16.44 40.47
N GLN A 247 -39.22 15.37 41.08
CA GLN A 247 -39.45 13.98 40.65
C GLN A 247 -40.65 13.71 39.69
N SER A 248 -40.46 12.74 38.76
CA SER A 248 -41.35 11.65 38.22
C SER A 248 -42.84 11.90 37.82
N PRO A 249 -43.53 11.12 36.94
CA PRO A 249 -43.39 9.67 36.67
C PRO A 249 -43.60 9.15 35.21
N SER A 250 -43.38 7.83 35.06
CA SER A 250 -43.51 6.85 33.95
C SER A 250 -44.84 6.88 33.13
N PRO A 251 -45.04 6.20 31.96
CA PRO A 251 -44.80 4.74 31.74
C PRO A 251 -44.40 4.25 30.30
N SER A 252 -43.94 3.00 30.22
CA SER A 252 -43.72 2.13 29.03
C SER A 252 -45.05 1.84 28.26
N PRO A 253 -45.11 1.30 27.00
CA PRO A 253 -44.56 -0.03 26.61
C PRO A 253 -44.25 -0.32 25.09
N HIS A 254 -43.53 -1.44 24.86
CA HIS A 254 -43.57 -2.41 23.72
C HIS A 254 -43.88 -1.99 22.25
N LYS A 255 -42.97 -2.28 21.30
CA LYS A 255 -43.03 -3.41 20.31
C LYS A 255 -42.09 -3.22 19.09
N SER A 256 -41.18 -4.18 18.93
CA SER A 256 -40.79 -4.91 17.70
C SER A 256 -40.73 -4.22 16.32
N ARG A 257 -39.57 -4.44 15.67
CA ARG A 257 -39.37 -5.05 14.32
C ARG A 257 -38.65 -4.14 13.33
N GLY A 258 -37.49 -4.62 12.85
CA GLY A 258 -36.79 -4.03 11.70
C GLY A 258 -35.29 -4.32 11.75
N GLU A 259 -34.91 -5.49 11.27
CA GLU A 259 -33.53 -5.87 10.94
C GLU A 259 -32.90 -4.88 9.95
N LEU A 260 -31.64 -4.50 10.22
CA LEU A 260 -30.49 -4.30 9.33
C LEU A 260 -29.59 -3.15 9.84
N GLU A 261 -28.75 -3.46 10.82
CA GLU A 261 -27.49 -2.73 11.01
C GLU A 261 -26.32 -3.74 10.99
N PRO A 262 -25.24 -3.49 10.24
CA PRO A 262 -24.01 -4.26 10.38
C PRO A 262 -23.30 -3.87 11.70
N PRO A 263 -22.57 -4.78 12.35
CA PRO A 263 -22.03 -4.52 13.68
C PRO A 263 -20.90 -3.49 13.61
N ALA A 264 -21.09 -2.36 14.30
CA ALA A 264 -20.01 -1.46 14.66
C ALA A 264 -19.09 -2.17 15.67
N GLY A 265 -17.88 -2.56 15.23
CA GLY A 265 -16.91 -3.20 16.14
C GLY A 265 -15.64 -3.83 15.54
N LEU A 266 -15.37 -3.72 14.23
CA LEU A 266 -14.26 -4.46 13.58
C LEU A 266 -13.01 -3.61 13.29
N VAL A 267 -12.68 -2.68 14.17
CA VAL A 267 -11.42 -1.91 14.11
C VAL A 267 -10.75 -2.04 15.48
N SER A 268 -10.13 -3.20 15.75
CA SER A 268 -9.21 -3.33 16.88
C SER A 268 -7.82 -2.89 16.42
N VAL A 269 -7.27 -1.85 17.02
CA VAL A 269 -5.89 -1.43 16.79
C VAL A 269 -4.97 -2.53 17.33
N VAL A 270 -4.26 -3.22 16.44
CA VAL A 270 -3.26 -4.24 16.83
C VAL A 270 -2.09 -3.54 17.55
N GLU A 271 -1.34 -4.22 18.42
CA GLU A 271 -0.20 -3.65 19.18
C GLU A 271 0.83 -2.86 18.36
N ASN A 272 0.88 -3.06 17.03
CA ASN A 272 1.72 -2.30 16.13
C ASN A 272 1.08 -1.01 15.58
N GLY A 273 -0.17 -0.69 15.90
CA GLY A 273 -0.91 0.46 15.38
C GLY A 273 -1.71 0.20 14.10
N ALA A 274 -1.79 -1.06 13.64
CA ALA A 274 -2.59 -1.43 12.47
C ALA A 274 -4.08 -1.28 12.78
N GLU A 275 -4.80 -0.45 12.00
CA GLU A 275 -6.24 -0.20 12.18
C GLU A 275 -7.10 -1.43 11.81
N ILE A 276 -6.60 -2.34 10.96
CA ILE A 276 -7.34 -3.51 10.47
C ILE A 276 -6.67 -4.77 10.98
N GLY A 277 -7.36 -5.57 11.79
CA GLY A 277 -6.88 -6.90 12.22
C GLY A 277 -6.94 -7.93 11.10
N LEU A 278 -5.98 -8.85 11.05
CA LEU A 278 -5.96 -9.95 10.07
C LEU A 278 -6.59 -11.25 10.59
N ARG A 279 -6.83 -11.33 11.90
CA ARG A 279 -7.48 -12.42 12.63
C ARG A 279 -8.17 -11.81 13.85
N PHE A 280 -9.38 -12.26 14.16
CA PHE A 280 -10.14 -11.82 15.34
C PHE A 280 -10.58 -13.05 16.13
N GLY A 281 -9.81 -13.44 17.14
CA GLY A 281 -10.01 -14.73 17.81
C GLY A 281 -9.82 -15.88 16.83
N ALA A 282 -10.86 -16.69 16.60
CA ALA A 282 -10.84 -17.79 15.64
C ALA A 282 -11.22 -17.37 14.21
N ASP A 283 -11.77 -16.17 14.01
CA ASP A 283 -12.35 -15.76 12.74
C ASP A 283 -11.36 -15.04 11.82
N TRP A 284 -11.50 -15.31 10.52
CA TRP A 284 -10.71 -14.68 9.46
C TRP A 284 -11.57 -13.72 8.64
N PRO A 285 -11.16 -12.46 8.46
CA PRO A 285 -11.79 -11.59 7.47
C PRO A 285 -11.60 -12.16 6.05
N SER A 286 -12.64 -12.00 5.23
CA SER A 286 -12.62 -12.47 3.84
C SER A 286 -11.55 -11.73 3.03
N LEU A 287 -11.01 -12.39 2.01
CA LEU A 287 -9.98 -11.76 1.14
C LEU A 287 -10.54 -10.51 0.44
N GLY A 288 -11.80 -10.53 -0.01
CA GLY A 288 -12.44 -9.37 -0.63
C GLY A 288 -12.55 -8.18 0.32
N PHE A 289 -12.93 -8.41 1.58
CA PHE A 289 -12.95 -7.36 2.60
C PHE A 289 -11.56 -6.77 2.83
N LEU A 290 -10.54 -7.62 2.91
CA LEU A 290 -9.16 -7.16 3.07
C LEU A 290 -8.68 -6.35 1.86
N GLN A 291 -8.96 -6.79 0.63
CA GLN A 291 -8.57 -6.07 -0.59
C GLN A 291 -9.26 -4.70 -0.70
N GLU A 292 -10.51 -4.58 -0.23
CA GLU A 292 -11.24 -3.31 -0.19
C GLU A 292 -10.67 -2.35 0.86
N ARG A 293 -10.28 -2.87 2.03
CA ARG A 293 -9.91 -2.06 3.20
C ARG A 293 -8.41 -1.80 3.34
N LEU A 294 -7.55 -2.73 2.94
CA LEU A 294 -6.09 -2.61 3.00
C LEU A 294 -5.55 -2.08 1.67
N HIS A 295 -5.71 -0.79 1.46
CA HIS A 295 -5.20 -0.05 0.31
C HIS A 295 -3.98 0.80 0.69
N PRO A 296 -3.21 1.35 -0.27
CA PRO A 296 -1.99 2.11 0.02
C PRO A 296 -2.13 3.18 1.11
N LEU A 297 -3.25 3.93 1.17
CA LEU A 297 -3.49 4.96 2.20
C LEU A 297 -3.38 4.45 3.66
N CYS A 298 -3.48 3.14 3.91
CA CYS A 298 -3.32 2.55 5.23
C CYS A 298 -1.86 2.65 5.74
N VAL A 299 -0.88 2.84 4.85
CA VAL A 299 0.54 2.94 5.21
C VAL A 299 0.93 4.35 5.69
N ARG A 300 -0.02 5.29 5.77
CA ARG A 300 0.25 6.69 6.17
C ARG A 300 0.93 6.84 7.53
N ALA A 301 0.79 5.85 8.41
CA ALA A 301 1.36 5.85 9.75
C ALA A 301 2.65 5.04 9.88
N THR A 302 3.12 4.37 8.83
CA THR A 302 4.32 3.52 8.90
C THR A 302 5.57 4.36 9.14
N TYR A 303 6.37 3.96 10.12
CA TYR A 303 7.61 4.62 10.50
C TYR A 303 8.80 3.86 9.91
N GLY A 304 9.50 4.49 8.98
CA GLY A 304 10.57 3.86 8.21
C GLY A 304 10.08 2.82 7.20
N LEU A 305 11.02 2.01 6.71
CA LEU A 305 10.76 0.93 5.76
C LEU A 305 11.23 -0.45 6.27
N ASP A 306 11.90 -0.49 7.43
CA ASP A 306 12.45 -1.72 7.99
C ASP A 306 11.42 -2.47 8.84
N LEU A 307 11.51 -3.80 8.83
CA LEU A 307 10.66 -4.66 9.64
C LEU A 307 10.94 -4.46 11.14
N GLY A 308 9.90 -4.54 11.96
CA GLY A 308 10.01 -4.39 13.41
C GLY A 308 10.92 -5.47 14.02
N THR A 309 11.95 -5.03 14.75
CA THR A 309 12.95 -5.93 15.36
C THR A 309 12.35 -6.90 16.37
N ARG A 310 11.28 -6.50 17.08
CA ARG A 310 10.54 -7.38 18.00
C ARG A 310 9.98 -8.60 17.27
N LEU A 311 9.27 -8.38 16.16
CA LEU A 311 8.69 -9.43 15.34
C LEU A 311 9.80 -10.35 14.80
N THR A 312 10.83 -9.78 14.16
CA THR A 312 11.85 -10.59 13.47
C THR A 312 12.74 -11.38 14.44
N ASN A 313 13.05 -10.83 15.61
CA ASN A 313 13.74 -11.56 16.68
C ASN A 313 12.90 -12.71 17.20
N SER A 314 11.62 -12.48 17.53
CA SER A 314 10.73 -13.54 18.02
C SER A 314 10.59 -14.70 17.02
N LEU A 315 10.51 -14.43 15.72
CA LEU A 315 10.43 -15.48 14.69
C LEU A 315 11.75 -16.26 14.56
N ARG A 316 12.89 -15.59 14.65
CA ARG A 316 14.21 -16.24 14.66
C ARG A 316 14.37 -17.14 15.88
N ASP A 317 14.00 -16.66 17.05
CA ASP A 317 14.13 -17.37 18.31
C ASP A 317 13.16 -18.57 18.32
N LEU A 318 11.93 -18.40 17.83
CA LEU A 318 10.97 -19.50 17.67
C LEU A 318 11.51 -20.63 16.78
N LYS A 319 12.17 -20.30 15.66
CA LYS A 319 12.84 -21.31 14.82
C LYS A 319 13.93 -22.04 15.62
N ALA A 320 14.76 -21.30 16.37
CA ALA A 320 15.83 -21.91 17.16
C ALA A 320 15.28 -22.83 18.26
N HIS A 321 14.15 -22.49 18.86
CA HIS A 321 13.51 -23.33 19.88
C HIS A 321 12.84 -24.58 19.28
N LEU A 322 12.08 -24.44 18.19
CA LEU A 322 11.35 -25.56 17.61
C LEU A 322 12.23 -26.49 16.75
N ILE A 323 13.13 -25.97 15.93
CA ILE A 323 13.92 -26.84 15.02
C ILE A 323 15.02 -27.61 15.77
N ASN A 324 15.60 -27.01 16.82
CA ASN A 324 16.65 -27.67 17.59
C ASN A 324 16.09 -28.70 18.60
N ASP A 325 14.78 -28.69 18.84
CA ASP A 325 14.09 -29.66 19.70
C ASP A 325 13.13 -30.52 18.87
N ALA A 326 13.65 -31.65 18.38
CA ALA A 326 12.90 -32.56 17.52
C ALA A 326 11.67 -33.17 18.21
N GLU A 327 11.69 -33.31 19.55
CA GLU A 327 10.56 -33.83 20.31
C GLU A 327 9.44 -32.81 20.36
N THR A 328 9.75 -31.57 20.75
CA THR A 328 8.77 -30.48 20.75
C THR A 328 8.21 -30.23 19.35
N LEU A 329 9.03 -30.27 18.30
CA LEU A 329 8.55 -30.12 16.93
C LEU A 329 7.62 -31.27 16.50
N ALA A 330 7.85 -32.49 16.98
CA ALA A 330 6.96 -33.62 16.73
C ALA A 330 5.62 -33.44 17.47
N VAL A 331 5.64 -32.94 18.70
CA VAL A 331 4.42 -32.59 19.46
C VAL A 331 3.63 -31.49 18.75
N TYR A 332 4.29 -30.39 18.37
CA TYR A 332 3.64 -29.30 17.64
C TYR A 332 2.94 -29.76 16.37
N ARG A 333 3.61 -30.58 15.54
CA ARG A 333 2.99 -31.15 14.33
C ARG A 333 1.80 -32.05 14.64
N ARG A 334 1.87 -32.83 15.71
CA ARG A 334 0.77 -33.70 16.15
C ARG A 334 -0.43 -32.88 16.58
N GLU A 335 -0.22 -31.81 17.34
CA GLU A 335 -1.28 -30.88 17.76
C GLU A 335 -1.94 -30.17 16.56
N VAL A 336 -1.13 -29.75 15.57
CA VAL A 336 -1.67 -29.17 14.31
C VAL A 336 -2.55 -30.19 13.59
N MET A 337 -2.10 -31.43 13.42
CA MET A 337 -2.89 -32.46 12.75
C MET A 337 -4.13 -32.84 13.54
N ALA A 338 -4.05 -32.97 14.87
CA ALA A 338 -5.18 -33.31 15.72
C ALA A 338 -6.32 -32.29 15.59
N ARG A 339 -5.99 -31.00 15.46
CA ARG A 339 -6.98 -29.94 15.20
C ARG A 339 -7.60 -30.05 13.81
N LEU A 340 -6.81 -30.35 12.79
CA LEU A 340 -7.31 -30.50 11.42
C LEU A 340 -8.18 -31.75 11.23
N GLU A 341 -7.85 -32.84 11.90
CA GLU A 341 -8.62 -34.10 11.90
C GLU A 341 -9.98 -33.98 12.59
N GLN A 342 -10.18 -32.95 13.42
CA GLN A 342 -11.52 -32.63 13.98
C GLN A 342 -12.44 -31.98 12.94
N LEU A 343 -11.87 -31.29 11.95
CA LEU A 343 -12.62 -30.55 10.93
C LEU A 343 -12.80 -31.36 9.64
N TYR A 344 -11.82 -32.20 9.31
CA TYR A 344 -11.77 -32.94 8.07
C TYR A 344 -11.59 -34.44 8.33
N PRO A 345 -12.27 -35.32 7.58
CA PRO A 345 -12.02 -36.75 7.63
C PRO A 345 -10.54 -37.09 7.39
N THR A 346 -10.01 -38.05 8.15
CA THR A 346 -8.61 -38.53 8.04
C THR A 346 -8.10 -38.81 6.60
N PRO A 347 -8.87 -39.40 5.67
CA PRO A 347 -8.36 -39.64 4.31
C PRO A 347 -8.06 -38.36 3.53
N GLU A 348 -8.75 -37.23 3.82
CA GLU A 348 -8.59 -35.98 3.08
C GLU A 348 -7.26 -35.29 3.35
N LEU A 349 -6.71 -35.45 4.56
CA LEU A 349 -5.47 -34.78 5.00
C LEU A 349 -4.30 -35.75 5.21
N ARG A 350 -4.42 -36.99 4.73
CA ARG A 350 -3.38 -38.02 4.89
C ARG A 350 -2.05 -37.62 4.26
N GLU A 351 -2.07 -37.00 3.08
CA GLU A 351 -0.83 -36.53 2.43
C GLU A 351 -0.21 -35.37 3.20
N LEU A 352 -1.05 -34.46 3.73
CA LEU A 352 -0.60 -33.35 4.56
C LEU A 352 0.03 -33.84 5.86
N SER A 353 -0.51 -34.87 6.52
CA SER A 353 0.06 -35.38 7.78
C SER A 353 1.50 -35.88 7.62
N VAL A 354 1.81 -36.50 6.48
CA VAL A 354 3.16 -36.96 6.13
C VAL A 354 4.08 -35.78 5.81
N LYS A 355 3.58 -34.78 5.06
CA LYS A 355 4.38 -33.64 4.57
C LYS A 355 4.32 -32.40 5.47
N LEU A 356 3.58 -32.41 6.58
CA LEU A 356 3.37 -31.24 7.44
C LEU A 356 4.67 -30.66 7.96
N TYR A 357 5.68 -31.51 8.19
CA TYR A 357 7.02 -31.06 8.55
C TYR A 357 7.59 -30.07 7.55
N LEU A 358 7.41 -30.28 6.24
CA LEU A 358 7.90 -29.37 5.20
C LEU A 358 7.23 -27.99 5.29
N VAL A 359 5.92 -27.96 5.55
CA VAL A 359 5.16 -26.71 5.70
C VAL A 359 5.61 -25.96 6.97
N VAL A 360 5.65 -26.65 8.11
CA VAL A 360 6.07 -26.05 9.39
C VAL A 360 7.51 -25.56 9.32
N HIS A 361 8.43 -26.41 8.86
CA HIS A 361 9.84 -26.06 8.70
C HIS A 361 10.02 -24.90 7.70
N GLY A 362 9.25 -24.88 6.63
CA GLY A 362 9.23 -23.80 5.65
C GLY A 362 8.82 -22.46 6.27
N LEU A 363 7.70 -22.42 7.01
CA LEU A 363 7.22 -21.21 7.66
C LEU A 363 8.20 -20.69 8.73
N LEU A 364 8.77 -21.59 9.54
CA LEU A 364 9.80 -21.23 10.52
C LEU A 364 11.07 -20.69 9.84
N THR A 365 11.47 -21.28 8.71
CA THR A 365 12.64 -20.84 7.95
C THR A 365 12.42 -19.47 7.32
N ILE A 366 11.26 -19.25 6.70
CA ILE A 366 10.87 -17.96 6.13
C ILE A 366 10.81 -16.90 7.23
N GLY A 367 10.11 -17.17 8.33
CA GLY A 367 9.95 -16.24 9.45
C GLY A 367 11.29 -15.84 10.08
N ALA A 368 12.16 -16.80 10.37
CA ALA A 368 13.50 -16.51 10.89
C ALA A 368 14.39 -15.75 9.89
N GLY A 369 14.20 -16.01 8.58
CA GLY A 369 14.90 -15.28 7.52
C GLY A 369 14.62 -13.78 7.56
N LEU A 370 13.43 -13.35 8.00
CA LEU A 370 13.06 -11.94 8.08
C LEU A 370 13.94 -11.10 9.00
N SER A 371 14.72 -11.71 9.91
CA SER A 371 15.71 -10.99 10.72
C SER A 371 16.92 -10.53 9.88
N GLN A 372 17.07 -11.04 8.66
CA GLN A 372 18.11 -10.69 7.72
C GLN A 372 17.47 -9.96 6.53
N PRO A 373 17.69 -8.65 6.35
CA PRO A 373 17.03 -7.86 5.30
C PRO A 373 17.19 -8.43 3.88
N LYS A 374 18.30 -9.12 3.63
CA LYS A 374 18.58 -9.78 2.34
C LYS A 374 17.65 -10.95 2.00
N GLU A 375 16.98 -11.55 2.98
CA GLU A 375 16.09 -12.70 2.77
C GLU A 375 14.66 -12.24 2.43
N LEU A 376 14.29 -11.00 2.78
CA LEU A 376 12.97 -10.45 2.48
C LEU A 376 12.69 -10.46 0.96
N LYS A 377 13.73 -10.25 0.14
CA LYS A 377 13.63 -10.27 -1.33
C LYS A 377 12.98 -11.53 -1.90
N ASP A 378 13.19 -12.67 -1.24
CA ASP A 378 12.78 -14.01 -1.67
C ASP A 378 11.45 -14.44 -1.03
N LEU A 379 10.83 -13.60 -0.18
CA LEU A 379 9.64 -13.94 0.61
C LEU A 379 8.53 -14.60 -0.21
N LEU A 380 8.13 -13.96 -1.32
CA LEU A 380 7.03 -14.45 -2.15
C LEU A 380 7.39 -15.75 -2.87
N ALA A 381 8.63 -15.86 -3.37
CA ALA A 381 9.12 -17.08 -4.01
C ALA A 381 9.21 -18.24 -3.02
N ASN A 382 9.63 -17.99 -1.78
CA ASN A 382 9.69 -18.98 -0.71
C ASN A 382 8.30 -19.40 -0.25
N LEU A 383 7.35 -18.47 -0.10
CA LEU A 383 5.96 -18.82 0.19
C LEU A 383 5.36 -19.73 -0.89
N ILE A 384 5.61 -19.43 -2.17
CA ILE A 384 5.12 -20.27 -3.27
C ILE A 384 5.81 -21.65 -3.26
N SER A 385 7.13 -21.68 -3.21
CA SER A 385 7.90 -22.91 -3.39
C SER A 385 7.88 -23.84 -2.17
N MET A 386 8.00 -23.30 -0.97
CA MET A 386 8.10 -24.09 0.27
C MET A 386 6.73 -24.40 0.88
N ILE A 387 5.73 -23.54 0.65
CA ILE A 387 4.41 -23.66 1.30
C ILE A 387 3.34 -24.01 0.28
N ALA A 388 3.07 -23.13 -0.68
CA ALA A 388 1.93 -23.29 -1.58
C ALA A 388 1.99 -24.60 -2.39
N ARG A 389 3.15 -24.90 -2.98
CA ARG A 389 3.37 -26.15 -3.74
C ARG A 389 3.22 -27.39 -2.87
N VAL A 390 3.78 -27.39 -1.66
CA VAL A 390 3.63 -28.52 -0.73
C VAL A 390 2.16 -28.73 -0.37
N LEU A 391 1.41 -27.66 -0.09
CA LEU A 391 -0.03 -27.75 0.21
C LEU A 391 -0.82 -28.26 -1.01
N LYS A 392 -0.50 -27.81 -2.23
CA LYS A 392 -1.11 -28.32 -3.47
C LYS A 392 -0.79 -29.78 -3.73
N ASP A 393 0.46 -30.19 -3.49
CA ASP A 393 0.91 -31.58 -3.56
C ASP A 393 0.24 -32.48 -2.51
N CYS A 394 -0.38 -31.89 -1.49
CA CYS A 394 -1.22 -32.56 -0.49
C CYS A 394 -2.72 -32.42 -0.77
N ARG A 395 -3.09 -31.84 -1.93
CA ARG A 395 -4.47 -31.59 -2.38
C ARG A 395 -5.29 -30.70 -1.43
N VAL A 396 -4.62 -29.83 -0.67
CA VAL A 396 -5.29 -28.83 0.17
C VAL A 396 -5.99 -27.82 -0.72
N GLN A 397 -7.29 -27.60 -0.48
CA GLN A 397 -8.07 -26.61 -1.21
C GLN A 397 -7.88 -25.21 -0.63
N ALA A 398 -8.13 -24.17 -1.44
CA ALA A 398 -8.05 -22.78 -0.99
C ALA A 398 -8.97 -22.48 0.22
N THR A 399 -10.13 -23.15 0.27
CA THR A 399 -11.10 -23.05 1.38
C THR A 399 -10.55 -23.57 2.70
N GLN A 400 -9.66 -24.56 2.66
CA GLN A 400 -9.06 -25.19 3.84
C GLN A 400 -7.86 -24.40 4.40
N LEU A 401 -7.35 -23.40 3.67
CA LEU A 401 -6.18 -22.63 4.10
C LEU A 401 -6.42 -21.89 5.42
N ASN A 402 -7.62 -21.35 5.64
CA ASN A 402 -7.93 -20.69 6.92
C ASN A 402 -7.79 -21.66 8.10
N ASP A 403 -8.24 -22.90 7.94
CA ASP A 403 -8.16 -23.90 9.00
C ASP A 403 -6.73 -24.39 9.23
N VAL A 404 -5.96 -24.58 8.16
CA VAL A 404 -4.51 -24.91 8.24
C VAL A 404 -3.76 -23.82 9.01
N PHE A 405 -3.98 -22.55 8.68
CA PHE A 405 -3.33 -21.43 9.36
C PHE A 405 -3.82 -21.26 10.80
N SER A 406 -5.11 -21.51 11.08
CA SER A 406 -5.65 -21.51 12.46
C SER A 406 -5.00 -22.60 13.30
N ALA A 407 -4.93 -23.83 12.77
CA ALA A 407 -4.30 -24.96 13.46
C ALA A 407 -2.83 -24.70 13.75
N LEU A 408 -2.08 -24.10 12.82
CA LEU A 408 -0.68 -23.69 13.03
C LEU A 408 -0.54 -22.65 14.15
N ILE A 409 -1.43 -21.66 14.24
CA ILE A 409 -1.35 -20.65 15.30
C ILE A 409 -1.73 -21.26 16.66
N ASP A 410 -2.88 -21.94 16.71
CA ASP A 410 -3.48 -22.37 17.97
C ASP A 410 -2.76 -23.58 18.58
N ALA A 411 -2.12 -24.42 17.76
CA ALA A 411 -1.28 -25.51 18.25
C ALA A 411 -0.04 -24.99 18.99
N LEU A 412 0.53 -23.85 18.58
CA LEU A 412 1.71 -23.28 19.25
C LEU A 412 1.33 -22.79 20.65
N ALA A 413 0.16 -22.17 20.78
CA ALA A 413 -0.37 -21.71 22.05
C ALA A 413 -0.68 -22.86 23.03
N ALA A 414 -0.86 -24.08 22.54
CA ALA A 414 -1.13 -25.27 23.36
C ALA A 414 0.16 -25.99 23.83
N LEU A 415 1.34 -25.61 23.35
CA LEU A 415 2.59 -26.24 23.77
C LEU A 415 2.94 -25.85 25.22
N ASP A 416 3.33 -26.87 25.99
CA ASP A 416 3.83 -26.73 27.35
C ASP A 416 5.36 -26.91 27.37
N VAL A 417 6.09 -25.81 27.08
CA VAL A 417 7.55 -25.81 26.91
C VAL A 417 8.19 -24.60 27.58
N TRP A 418 9.37 -24.80 28.17
CA TRP A 418 10.03 -23.87 29.11
C TRP A 418 10.22 -22.45 28.56
N TYR A 419 10.51 -22.28 27.27
CA TYR A 419 10.70 -20.97 26.63
C TYR A 419 9.38 -20.20 26.43
N LEU A 420 8.25 -20.86 26.66
CA LEU A 420 6.92 -20.27 26.74
C LEU A 420 6.41 -20.17 28.21
N HIS A 421 7.27 -20.32 29.23
CA HIS A 421 6.84 -20.26 30.64
C HIS A 421 6.89 -18.85 31.25
N ALA A 422 7.70 -17.93 30.72
CA ALA A 422 7.67 -16.54 31.14
C ALA A 422 6.53 -15.81 30.40
N GLU A 423 5.49 -15.36 31.13
CA GLU A 423 4.26 -14.78 30.56
C GLU A 423 4.56 -13.69 29.52
N GLU A 424 5.40 -12.71 29.85
CA GLU A 424 5.77 -11.63 28.92
C GLU A 424 6.50 -12.12 27.66
N THR A 425 7.31 -13.18 27.75
CA THR A 425 8.04 -13.70 26.57
C THR A 425 7.13 -14.58 25.71
N ARG A 426 6.23 -15.33 26.36
CA ARG A 426 5.22 -16.17 25.71
C ARG A 426 4.29 -15.34 24.84
N ASP A 427 3.69 -14.29 25.41
CA ASP A 427 2.68 -13.49 24.71
C ASP A 427 3.26 -12.81 23.47
N VAL A 428 4.49 -12.30 23.58
CA VAL A 428 5.18 -11.64 22.46
C VAL A 428 5.52 -12.60 21.35
N LEU A 429 5.97 -13.80 21.69
CA LEU A 429 6.31 -14.83 20.72
C LEU A 429 5.06 -15.36 20.02
N LEU A 430 3.99 -15.66 20.76
CA LEU A 430 2.71 -16.10 20.19
C LEU A 430 2.08 -15.03 19.30
N ALA A 431 2.03 -13.77 19.76
CA ALA A 431 1.52 -12.65 18.97
C ALA A 431 2.36 -12.41 17.70
N SER A 432 3.68 -12.58 17.77
CA SER A 432 4.57 -12.46 16.61
C SER A 432 4.35 -13.59 15.60
N TRP A 433 4.16 -14.82 16.07
CA TRP A 433 3.87 -15.97 15.22
C TRP A 433 2.51 -15.83 14.53
N GLU A 434 1.48 -15.48 15.30
CA GLU A 434 0.14 -15.22 14.77
C GLU A 434 0.16 -14.12 13.70
N ARG A 435 0.85 -13.01 13.98
CA ARG A 435 0.97 -11.88 13.05
C ARG A 435 1.70 -12.27 11.77
N PHE A 436 2.79 -13.01 11.87
CA PHE A 436 3.52 -13.53 10.73
C PHE A 436 2.65 -14.44 9.87
N LEU A 437 2.03 -15.45 10.49
CA LEU A 437 1.18 -16.42 9.80
C LEU A 437 -0.05 -15.78 9.19
N SER A 438 -0.65 -14.79 9.85
CA SER A 438 -1.80 -14.05 9.33
C SER A 438 -1.47 -13.30 8.05
N VAL A 439 -0.29 -12.67 7.98
CA VAL A 439 0.19 -12.03 6.73
C VAL A 439 0.49 -13.09 5.67
N CYS A 440 1.23 -14.15 6.01
CA CYS A 440 1.53 -15.23 5.06
C CYS A 440 0.25 -15.85 4.47
N ARG A 441 -0.79 -16.04 5.29
CA ARG A 441 -2.11 -16.51 4.86
C ARG A 441 -2.73 -15.59 3.82
N VAL A 442 -2.74 -14.27 4.05
CA VAL A 442 -3.31 -13.29 3.10
C VAL A 442 -2.56 -13.32 1.77
N LEU A 443 -1.23 -13.30 1.81
CA LEU A 443 -0.40 -13.37 0.61
C LEU A 443 -0.66 -14.68 -0.15
N LEU A 444 -0.69 -15.81 0.55
CA LEU A 444 -0.95 -17.12 -0.04
C LEU A 444 -2.34 -17.21 -0.64
N LEU A 445 -3.41 -16.81 0.07
CA LEU A 445 -4.78 -16.82 -0.46
C LEU A 445 -4.90 -16.04 -1.77
N THR A 446 -4.20 -14.91 -1.86
CA THR A 446 -4.19 -14.08 -3.07
C THR A 446 -3.51 -14.78 -4.26
N MET A 447 -2.50 -15.62 -3.99
CA MET A 447 -1.72 -16.31 -5.03
C MET A 447 -2.20 -17.74 -5.30
N TYR A 448 -2.85 -18.40 -4.35
CA TYR A 448 -2.99 -19.86 -4.30
C TYR A 448 -3.66 -20.45 -5.54
N ALA A 449 -4.75 -19.82 -6.01
CA ALA A 449 -5.47 -20.25 -7.20
C ALA A 449 -4.66 -20.08 -8.50
N ARG A 450 -3.68 -19.18 -8.51
CA ARG A 450 -2.86 -18.81 -9.68
C ARG A 450 -1.52 -19.53 -9.77
N ILE A 451 -1.12 -20.24 -8.72
CA ILE A 451 0.09 -21.05 -8.71
C ILE A 451 -0.20 -22.34 -9.47
N GLU A 452 0.65 -22.74 -10.42
CA GLU A 452 0.55 -24.03 -11.09
C GLU A 452 1.17 -25.17 -10.29
#